data_AF-A0A930ANA4-F1
#
_entry.id   AF-A0A930ANA4-F1
#
_cell.length_a   1.000
_cell.length_b   1.000
_cell.length_c   1.000
_cell.angle_alpha   90.00
_cell.angle_beta   90.00
_cell.angle_gamma   90.00
#
_symmetry.space_group_name_H-M   'P 1'
#
loop_
_entity.id
_entity.type
_entity.pdbx_description
1 polymer ?
#
loop_
_entity_poly.entity_id
_entity_poly.type
_entity_poly.pdbx_seq_one_letter_code
_entity_poly.pdbx_strand_id
1 'polypeptide(L)'
;SYLKHLKGSNIQPVVVQRTSGYLSPEISENASALAIRKALKNNESLASSTPMEEILKESTLVYPEQFYPYLRTYLLTSSRKQLEDLFLFNEGIENHLRKCAADNDTYEGFLREATTYRYTSNRIRRSILQAMVQLTKYEAQRLPSLDHLRILAFNDTGKKWLHDMRKEDMRICSKFADVPFPWRTLEYRSTLLYTSVLPSEERKRLLKLEISGAHYIPSEH
;
A
#
# COMPACT_ATOMS: atom_id res chain seq x y z
N SER A 1 -17.93 5.22 -6.08
CA SER A 1 -17.54 3.80 -6.07
C SER A 1 -18.20 3.03 -4.92
N TYR A 2 -18.06 3.46 -3.66
CA TYR A 2 -18.68 2.77 -2.51
C TYR A 2 -20.19 2.61 -2.63
N LEU A 3 -20.94 3.68 -2.88
CA LEU A 3 -22.40 3.61 -3.08
C LEU A 3 -22.84 2.63 -4.19
N LYS A 4 -22.00 2.39 -5.20
CA LYS A 4 -22.28 1.41 -6.26
C LYS A 4 -22.21 -0.02 -5.72
N HIS A 5 -21.23 -0.31 -4.86
CA HIS A 5 -21.04 -1.65 -4.27
C HIS A 5 -21.96 -1.90 -3.06
N LEU A 6 -22.47 -0.84 -2.41
CA LEU A 6 -23.44 -0.97 -1.33
C LEU A 6 -24.87 -1.27 -1.81
N LYS A 7 -25.14 -1.19 -3.12
CA LYS A 7 -26.47 -1.51 -3.64
C LYS A 7 -26.84 -2.95 -3.27
N GLY A 8 -27.93 -3.11 -2.51
CA GLY A 8 -28.42 -4.42 -2.06
C GLY A 8 -27.86 -4.89 -0.71
N SER A 9 -27.03 -4.09 -0.03
CA SER A 9 -26.63 -4.37 1.36
C SER A 9 -27.47 -3.57 2.36
N ASN A 10 -27.43 -3.99 3.63
CA ASN A 10 -28.09 -3.29 4.74
C ASN A 10 -27.24 -2.15 5.33
N ILE A 11 -26.09 -1.84 4.71
CA ILE A 11 -25.18 -0.80 5.20
C ILE A 11 -25.72 0.58 4.80
N GLN A 12 -25.96 1.44 5.78
CA GLN A 12 -26.35 2.82 5.54
C GLN A 12 -25.11 3.72 5.36
N PRO A 13 -24.92 4.35 4.20
CA PRO A 13 -23.81 5.27 3.98
C PRO A 13 -24.07 6.61 4.67
N VAL A 14 -23.10 7.07 5.47
CA VAL A 14 -23.10 8.41 6.05
C VAL A 14 -22.00 9.23 5.39
N VAL A 15 -22.34 10.42 4.90
CA VAL A 15 -21.38 11.35 4.30
C VAL A 15 -21.15 12.54 5.23
N VAL A 16 -19.87 12.88 5.40
CA VAL A 16 -19.44 14.05 6.19
C VAL A 16 -18.62 14.95 5.28
N GLN A 17 -18.89 16.25 5.31
CA GLN A 17 -18.16 17.23 4.52
C GLN A 17 -16.73 17.41 5.06
N ARG A 18 -15.74 17.44 4.15
CA ARG A 18 -14.36 17.74 4.50
C ARG A 18 -14.18 19.24 4.74
N THR A 19 -13.35 19.59 5.73
CA THR A 19 -12.95 20.97 6.04
C THR A 19 -11.72 21.43 5.26
N SER A 20 -11.01 20.54 4.57
CA SER A 20 -9.79 20.84 3.82
C SER A 20 -9.72 20.17 2.44
N GLY A 21 -8.99 20.79 1.52
CA GLY A 21 -8.75 20.29 0.16
C GLY A 21 -7.96 18.98 0.14
N TYR A 22 -8.46 17.98 -0.59
CA TYR A 22 -7.93 16.60 -0.60
C TYR A 22 -6.44 16.48 -1.00
N LEU A 23 -5.95 17.37 -1.87
CA LEU A 23 -4.59 17.34 -2.42
C LEU A 23 -3.78 18.61 -2.12
N SER A 24 -4.20 19.44 -1.16
CA SER A 24 -3.40 20.62 -0.80
C SER A 24 -2.02 20.17 -0.30
N PRO A 25 -0.92 20.67 -0.89
CA PRO A 25 0.43 20.34 -0.45
C PRO A 25 0.88 21.17 0.77
N GLU A 26 0.04 22.09 1.24
CA GLU A 26 0.33 23.01 2.34
C GLU A 26 -0.13 22.44 3.69
N ILE A 27 0.70 22.65 4.71
CA ILE A 27 0.40 22.31 6.10
C ILE A 27 -0.66 23.27 6.66
N SER A 28 -1.63 22.70 7.34
CA SER A 28 -2.75 23.40 7.99
C SER A 28 -3.30 22.51 9.11
N GLU A 29 -4.25 23.02 9.90
CA GLU A 29 -4.84 22.26 11.01
C GLU A 29 -5.41 20.90 10.57
N ASN A 30 -6.07 20.87 9.41
CA ASN A 30 -6.60 19.65 8.81
C ASN A 30 -5.83 19.29 7.52
N ALA A 31 -4.51 19.22 7.61
CA ALA A 31 -3.64 18.99 6.46
C ALA A 31 -3.96 17.68 5.71
N SER A 32 -3.69 17.67 4.40
CA SER A 32 -3.76 16.44 3.61
C SER A 32 -2.61 15.51 3.98
N ALA A 33 -2.79 14.20 3.77
CA ALA A 33 -1.70 13.24 3.94
C ALA A 33 -0.51 13.52 3.00
N LEU A 34 -0.73 14.22 1.88
CA LEU A 34 0.35 14.66 0.99
C LEU A 34 1.18 15.78 1.64
N ALA A 35 0.53 16.77 2.24
CA ALA A 35 1.19 17.86 2.96
C ALA A 35 2.01 17.32 4.14
N ILE A 36 1.45 16.42 4.95
CA ILE A 36 2.16 15.79 6.08
C ILE A 36 3.42 15.07 5.60
N ARG A 37 3.34 14.25 4.53
CA ARG A 37 4.53 13.57 3.99
C ARG A 37 5.58 14.53 3.43
N LYS A 38 5.16 15.65 2.83
CA LYS A 38 6.08 16.68 2.33
C LYS A 38 6.80 17.37 3.48
N ALA A 39 6.06 17.77 4.51
CA ALA A 39 6.60 18.34 5.74
C ALA A 39 7.57 17.39 6.44
N LEU A 40 7.25 16.10 6.55
CA LEU A 40 8.17 15.07 7.06
C LEU A 40 9.47 15.00 6.23
N LYS A 41 9.37 14.97 4.90
CA LYS A 41 10.54 14.94 4.01
C LYS A 41 11.42 16.19 4.16
N ASN A 42 10.81 17.33 4.47
CA ASN A 42 11.47 18.61 4.68
C ASN A 42 11.89 18.89 6.14
N ASN A 43 11.63 17.94 7.06
CA ASN A 43 11.84 18.11 8.50
C ASN A 43 11.10 19.33 9.12
N GLU A 44 9.92 19.64 8.58
CA GLU A 44 9.02 20.69 9.08
C GLU A 44 8.22 20.18 10.29
N SER A 45 7.65 21.10 11.08
CA SER A 45 6.78 20.73 12.20
C SER A 45 5.41 20.26 11.73
N LEU A 46 4.85 19.28 12.45
CA LEU A 46 3.52 18.72 12.22
C LEU A 46 2.53 18.98 13.36
N ALA A 47 2.94 19.68 14.41
CA ALA A 47 2.20 19.82 15.67
C ALA A 47 0.77 20.32 15.46
N SER A 48 0.59 21.23 14.49
CA SER A 48 -0.71 21.79 14.16
C SER A 48 -1.59 20.86 13.31
N SER A 49 -1.03 19.83 12.68
CA SER A 49 -1.73 18.98 11.71
C SER A 49 -2.06 17.57 12.21
N THR A 50 -1.32 17.05 13.19
CA THR A 50 -1.54 15.71 13.71
C THR A 50 -0.97 15.54 15.11
N PRO A 51 -1.67 14.81 16.01
CA PRO A 51 -1.13 14.45 17.32
C PRO A 51 -0.02 13.39 17.23
N MET A 52 0.28 12.86 16.04
CA MET A 52 1.25 11.78 15.84
C MET A 52 2.64 12.27 15.46
N GLU A 53 2.96 13.56 15.64
CA GLU A 53 4.24 14.15 15.18
C GLU A 53 5.45 13.37 15.69
N GLU A 54 5.50 13.09 17.00
CA GLU A 54 6.64 12.41 17.64
C GLU A 54 6.89 11.03 17.00
N ILE A 55 5.85 10.18 16.96
CA ILE A 55 5.92 8.85 16.36
C ILE A 55 6.33 8.92 14.89
N LEU A 56 5.80 9.88 14.12
CA LEU A 56 6.11 10.03 12.70
C LEU A 56 7.56 10.47 12.46
N LYS A 57 8.11 11.32 13.33
CA LYS A 57 9.51 11.79 13.25
C LYS A 57 10.52 10.73 13.69
N GLU A 58 10.14 9.88 14.65
CA GLU A 58 10.97 8.75 15.10
C GLU A 58 10.92 7.54 14.14
N SER A 59 9.90 7.47 13.29
CA SER A 59 9.72 6.37 12.34
C SER A 59 10.75 6.40 11.22
N THR A 60 11.16 5.21 10.76
CA THR A 60 11.96 5.10 9.53
C THR A 60 11.08 5.39 8.32
N LEU A 61 11.31 6.52 7.66
CA LEU A 61 10.54 6.94 6.50
C LEU A 61 10.97 6.18 5.23
N VAL A 62 9.97 5.76 4.47
CA VAL A 62 10.16 5.00 3.22
C VAL A 62 9.63 5.80 2.04
N TYR A 63 10.45 5.94 1.02
CA TYR A 63 10.18 6.73 -0.17
C TYR A 63 10.30 5.89 -1.45
N PRO A 64 9.45 6.11 -2.46
CA PRO A 64 9.54 5.45 -3.77
C PRO A 64 10.94 5.49 -4.40
N GLU A 65 11.67 6.59 -4.18
CA GLU A 65 13.02 6.86 -4.66
C GLU A 65 14.01 5.77 -4.22
N GLN A 66 13.83 5.18 -3.03
CA GLN A 66 14.70 4.11 -2.52
C GLN A 66 14.50 2.79 -3.27
N PHE A 67 13.34 2.58 -3.88
CA PHE A 67 13.03 1.38 -4.67
C PHE A 67 13.43 1.52 -6.13
N TYR A 68 13.62 2.76 -6.61
CA TYR A 68 13.77 3.03 -8.03
C TYR A 68 14.99 2.36 -8.68
N PRO A 69 16.18 2.27 -8.06
CA PRO A 69 17.30 1.54 -8.64
C PRO A 69 16.93 0.08 -8.97
N TYR A 70 16.23 -0.60 -8.07
CA TYR A 70 15.79 -1.98 -8.28
C TYR A 70 14.71 -2.10 -9.36
N LEU A 71 13.72 -1.19 -9.35
CA LEU A 71 12.69 -1.12 -10.39
C LEU A 71 13.32 -0.90 -11.77
N ARG A 72 14.22 0.09 -11.86
CA ARG A 72 14.91 0.47 -13.09
C ARG A 72 15.70 -0.71 -13.63
N THR A 73 16.51 -1.36 -12.79
CA THR A 73 17.24 -2.58 -13.17
C THR A 73 16.28 -3.64 -13.68
N TYR A 74 15.21 -3.94 -12.95
CA TYR A 74 14.23 -4.95 -13.34
C TYR A 74 13.58 -4.65 -14.70
N LEU A 75 13.18 -3.41 -14.96
CA LEU A 75 12.60 -2.99 -16.23
C LEU A 75 13.58 -3.11 -17.41
N LEU A 76 14.87 -2.83 -17.18
CA LEU A 76 15.90 -2.84 -18.22
C LEU A 76 16.43 -4.24 -18.53
N THR A 77 16.48 -5.13 -17.55
CA THR A 77 17.04 -6.48 -17.70
C THR A 77 15.99 -7.55 -18.01
N SER A 78 14.70 -7.28 -17.76
CA SER A 78 13.62 -8.21 -18.09
C SER A 78 13.31 -8.19 -19.59
N SER A 79 12.98 -9.36 -20.13
CA SER A 79 12.44 -9.46 -21.48
C SER A 79 11.07 -8.79 -21.59
N ARG A 80 10.70 -8.37 -22.80
CA ARG A 80 9.38 -7.80 -23.06
C ARG A 80 8.25 -8.73 -22.62
N LYS A 81 8.38 -10.04 -22.91
CA LYS A 81 7.37 -11.03 -22.54
C LYS A 81 7.17 -11.13 -21.03
N GLN A 82 8.26 -11.16 -20.26
CA GLN A 82 8.18 -11.18 -18.79
C GLN A 82 7.44 -9.96 -18.25
N LEU A 83 7.72 -8.76 -18.79
CA LEU A 83 7.04 -7.54 -18.37
C LEU A 83 5.57 -7.52 -18.80
N GLU A 84 5.27 -7.99 -20.01
CA GLU A 84 3.90 -8.08 -20.52
C GLU A 84 3.02 -9.03 -19.69
N ASP A 85 3.60 -10.08 -19.10
CA ASP A 85 2.88 -11.03 -18.25
C ASP A 85 2.48 -10.45 -16.88
N LEU A 86 3.02 -9.28 -16.50
CA LEU A 86 2.71 -8.64 -15.22
C LEU A 86 1.29 -8.06 -15.17
N PHE A 87 0.69 -8.10 -13.98
CA PHE A 87 -0.62 -7.50 -13.75
C PHE A 87 -0.57 -6.00 -14.00
N LEU A 88 -1.59 -5.47 -14.69
CA LEU A 88 -1.66 -4.07 -15.15
C LEU A 88 -0.61 -3.64 -16.20
N PHE A 89 0.17 -4.58 -16.76
CA PHE A 89 0.99 -4.34 -17.96
C PHE A 89 0.18 -4.68 -19.20
N ASN A 90 -0.54 -3.69 -19.72
CA ASN A 90 -1.39 -3.83 -20.89
C ASN A 90 -1.06 -2.74 -21.92
N GLU A 91 -1.40 -3.01 -23.18
CA GLU A 91 -1.41 -2.04 -24.26
C GLU A 91 -0.03 -1.43 -24.61
N GLY A 92 1.07 -2.13 -24.33
CA GLY A 92 2.43 -1.68 -24.67
C GLY A 92 3.09 -0.80 -23.61
N ILE A 93 2.51 -0.68 -22.42
CA ILE A 93 3.09 0.10 -21.31
C ILE A 93 4.48 -0.41 -20.92
N GLU A 94 4.79 -1.69 -21.12
CA GLU A 94 6.10 -2.28 -20.85
C GLU A 94 7.22 -1.61 -21.67
N ASN A 95 6.96 -1.32 -22.95
CA ASN A 95 7.95 -0.69 -23.82
C ASN A 95 8.16 0.77 -23.44
N HIS A 96 7.06 1.45 -23.09
CA HIS A 96 7.07 2.84 -22.63
C HIS A 96 7.89 2.99 -21.34
N LEU A 97 7.57 2.19 -20.31
CA LEU A 97 8.28 2.24 -19.03
C LEU A 97 9.75 1.86 -19.18
N ARG A 98 10.08 0.85 -19.99
CA ARG A 98 11.48 0.45 -20.23
C ARG A 98 12.28 1.58 -20.90
N LYS A 99 11.69 2.28 -21.88
CA LYS A 99 12.33 3.45 -22.51
C LYS A 99 12.55 4.57 -21.49
N CYS A 100 11.51 4.98 -20.75
CA CYS A 100 11.63 6.03 -19.74
C CYS A 100 12.67 5.67 -18.66
N ALA A 101 12.75 4.40 -18.27
CA ALA A 101 13.73 3.92 -17.31
C ALA A 101 15.17 3.97 -17.85
N ALA A 102 15.38 3.72 -19.14
CA ALA A 102 16.69 3.83 -19.77
C ALA A 102 17.20 5.28 -19.73
N ASP A 103 16.31 6.22 -20.04
CA ASP A 103 16.63 7.64 -20.19
C ASP A 103 16.67 8.42 -18.85
N ASN A 104 16.25 7.81 -17.73
CA ASN A 104 16.16 8.49 -16.43
C ASN A 104 16.78 7.67 -15.29
N ASP A 105 17.73 8.29 -14.58
CA ASP A 105 18.39 7.68 -13.42
C ASP A 105 17.69 7.98 -12.08
N THR A 106 16.72 8.89 -12.06
CA THR A 106 15.93 9.22 -10.85
C THR A 106 14.47 8.83 -10.99
N TYR A 107 13.83 8.48 -9.87
CA TYR A 107 12.39 8.15 -9.82
C TYR A 107 11.52 9.31 -10.32
N GLU A 108 11.89 10.54 -9.95
CA GLU A 108 11.13 11.75 -10.28
C GLU A 108 11.20 12.05 -11.78
N GLY A 109 12.40 11.94 -12.38
CA GLY A 109 12.57 12.06 -13.83
C GLY A 109 11.80 10.97 -14.57
N PHE A 110 11.96 9.72 -14.15
CA PHE A 110 11.23 8.58 -14.71
C PHE A 110 9.72 8.77 -14.65
N LEU A 111 9.16 9.12 -13.49
CA LEU A 111 7.72 9.26 -13.32
C LEU A 111 7.18 10.42 -14.16
N ARG A 112 7.92 11.52 -14.25
CA ARG A 112 7.56 12.67 -15.09
C ARG A 112 7.48 12.27 -16.55
N GLU A 113 8.54 11.67 -17.11
CA GLU A 113 8.59 11.26 -18.52
C GLU A 113 7.63 10.10 -18.83
N ALA A 114 7.43 9.19 -17.88
CA ALA A 114 6.48 8.11 -18.04
C ALA A 114 5.02 8.62 -18.10
N THR A 115 4.72 9.75 -17.44
CA THR A 115 3.36 10.29 -17.38
C THR A 115 2.97 10.93 -18.70
N THR A 116 1.91 10.38 -19.31
CA THR A 116 1.36 10.88 -20.58
C THR A 116 -0.15 10.98 -20.48
N TYR A 117 -0.80 11.54 -21.50
CA TYR A 117 -2.27 11.52 -21.61
C TYR A 117 -2.84 10.09 -21.53
N ARG A 118 -2.14 9.12 -22.14
CA ARG A 118 -2.54 7.69 -22.15
C ARG A 118 -2.24 6.98 -20.82
N TYR A 119 -1.15 7.36 -20.16
CA TYR A 119 -0.67 6.74 -18.92
C TYR A 119 -0.58 7.78 -17.81
N THR A 120 -1.63 7.88 -17.00
CA THR A 120 -1.62 8.79 -15.83
C THR A 120 -0.60 8.33 -14.79
N SER A 121 -0.10 9.27 -13.99
CA SER A 121 0.84 8.98 -12.89
C SER A 121 0.34 7.89 -11.94
N ASN A 122 -0.96 7.87 -11.63
CA ASN A 122 -1.58 6.82 -10.81
C ASN A 122 -1.63 5.45 -11.51
N ARG A 123 -1.78 5.41 -12.84
CA ARG A 123 -1.68 4.14 -13.60
C ARG A 123 -0.26 3.63 -13.53
N ILE A 124 0.73 4.48 -13.78
CA ILE A 124 2.16 4.12 -13.75
C ILE A 124 2.56 3.61 -12.37
N ARG A 125 2.24 4.36 -11.30
CA ARG A 125 2.54 3.94 -9.91
C ARG A 125 1.96 2.58 -9.56
N ARG A 126 0.74 2.29 -10.01
CA ARG A 126 0.12 0.97 -9.79
C ARG A 126 0.81 -0.14 -10.59
N SER A 127 1.12 0.11 -11.87
CA SER A 127 1.82 -0.85 -12.71
C SER A 127 3.21 -1.16 -12.16
N ILE A 128 4.04 -0.15 -11.84
CA ILE A 128 5.38 -0.41 -11.31
C ILE A 128 5.35 -1.14 -9.96
N LEU A 129 4.31 -0.92 -9.14
CA LEU A 129 4.13 -1.71 -7.92
C LEU A 129 3.91 -3.20 -8.24
N GLN A 130 3.10 -3.53 -9.25
CA GLN A 130 2.90 -4.92 -9.70
C GLN A 130 4.20 -5.55 -10.21
N ALA A 131 5.04 -4.76 -10.88
CA ALA A 131 6.37 -5.21 -11.31
C ALA A 131 7.27 -5.50 -10.11
N MET A 132 7.31 -4.62 -9.12
CA MET A 132 8.15 -4.78 -7.93
C MET A 132 7.74 -5.98 -7.07
N VAL A 133 6.43 -6.26 -6.95
CA VAL A 133 5.94 -7.49 -6.29
C VAL A 133 5.83 -8.67 -7.27
N GLN A 134 6.24 -8.49 -8.52
CA GLN A 134 6.20 -9.52 -9.58
C GLN A 134 4.85 -10.24 -9.68
N LEU A 135 3.74 -9.52 -9.48
CA LEU A 135 2.39 -10.09 -9.60
C LEU A 135 2.07 -10.28 -11.08
N THR A 136 1.90 -11.52 -11.51
CA THR A 136 1.53 -11.83 -12.90
C THR A 136 0.01 -11.76 -13.10
N LYS A 137 -0.42 -11.59 -14.36
CA LYS A 137 -1.83 -11.69 -14.76
C LYS A 137 -2.42 -13.06 -14.37
N TYR A 138 -1.64 -14.12 -14.57
CA TYR A 138 -2.04 -15.49 -14.23
C TYR A 138 -2.23 -15.68 -12.72
N GLU A 139 -1.28 -15.19 -11.90
CA GLU A 139 -1.39 -15.23 -10.44
C GLU A 139 -2.61 -14.43 -9.96
N ALA A 140 -2.79 -13.20 -10.46
CA ALA A 140 -3.90 -12.32 -10.09
C ALA A 140 -5.28 -12.93 -10.42
N GLN A 141 -5.42 -13.59 -11.57
CA GLN A 141 -6.67 -14.26 -11.97
C GLN A 141 -7.02 -15.47 -11.09
N ARG A 142 -6.04 -16.05 -10.39
CA ARG A 142 -6.21 -17.23 -9.55
C ARG A 142 -6.32 -16.90 -8.07
N LEU A 143 -6.32 -15.62 -7.71
CA LEU A 143 -6.63 -15.19 -6.35
C LEU A 143 -8.07 -15.61 -6.01
N PRO A 144 -8.29 -16.32 -4.89
CA PRO A 144 -9.63 -16.72 -4.48
C PRO A 144 -10.44 -15.48 -4.10
N SER A 145 -11.76 -15.62 -4.02
CA SER A 145 -12.61 -14.55 -3.48
C SER A 145 -12.08 -14.06 -2.14
N LEU A 146 -12.10 -12.74 -1.93
CA LEU A 146 -11.73 -12.15 -0.66
C LEU A 146 -12.89 -12.33 0.33
N ASP A 147 -12.93 -13.50 0.95
CA ASP A 147 -14.01 -13.99 1.82
C ASP A 147 -13.62 -14.00 3.31
N HIS A 148 -12.51 -13.36 3.67
CA HIS A 148 -11.98 -13.38 5.03
C HIS A 148 -11.61 -11.98 5.53
N LEU A 149 -11.64 -11.82 6.86
CA LEU A 149 -11.22 -10.62 7.56
C LEU A 149 -9.84 -10.87 8.20
N ARG A 150 -8.79 -10.24 7.67
CA ARG A 150 -7.46 -10.24 8.30
C ARG A 150 -7.42 -9.20 9.42
N ILE A 151 -7.24 -9.65 10.66
CA ILE A 151 -7.14 -8.75 11.82
C ILE A 151 -5.69 -8.30 11.98
N LEU A 152 -5.46 -6.98 11.94
CA LEU A 152 -4.14 -6.39 12.22
C LEU A 152 -4.00 -6.03 13.69
N ALA A 153 -5.03 -5.41 14.27
CA ALA A 153 -5.09 -5.05 15.67
C ALA A 153 -6.54 -4.96 16.18
N PHE A 154 -6.75 -5.03 17.49
CA PHE A 154 -8.04 -4.86 18.15
C PHE A 154 -7.88 -4.38 19.61
N ASN A 155 -8.86 -3.64 20.11
CA ASN A 155 -8.98 -3.28 21.54
C ASN A 155 -10.07 -4.12 22.23
N ASP A 156 -10.44 -3.79 23.47
CA ASP A 156 -11.48 -4.53 24.21
C ASP A 156 -12.84 -4.54 23.51
N THR A 157 -13.23 -3.41 22.93
CA THR A 157 -14.47 -3.30 22.14
C THR A 157 -14.38 -4.18 20.89
N GLY A 158 -13.26 -4.11 20.16
CA GLY A 158 -13.00 -4.95 19.01
C GLY A 158 -12.97 -6.45 19.37
N LYS A 159 -12.43 -6.82 20.54
CA LYS A 159 -12.40 -8.19 21.03
C LYS A 159 -13.80 -8.75 21.24
N LYS A 160 -14.69 -7.98 21.87
CA LYS A 160 -16.10 -8.35 22.06
C LYS A 160 -16.80 -8.52 20.71
N TRP A 161 -16.65 -7.53 19.82
CA TRP A 161 -17.23 -7.59 18.47
C TRP A 161 -16.74 -8.80 17.68
N LEU A 162 -15.44 -9.08 17.67
CA LEU A 162 -14.86 -10.24 16.99
C LEU A 162 -15.37 -11.56 17.55
N HIS A 163 -15.65 -11.64 18.87
CA HIS A 163 -16.25 -12.82 19.47
C HIS A 163 -17.66 -13.09 18.95
N ASP A 164 -18.47 -12.03 18.79
CA ASP A 164 -19.84 -12.16 18.30
C ASP A 164 -19.89 -12.47 16.79
N MET A 165 -19.06 -11.82 15.98
CA MET A 165 -19.02 -12.05 14.53
C MET A 165 -18.56 -13.46 14.15
N ARG A 166 -17.77 -14.13 15.00
CA ARG A 166 -17.46 -15.55 14.80
C ARG A 166 -18.70 -16.45 14.87
N LYS A 167 -19.74 -16.04 15.59
CA LYS A 167 -21.02 -16.76 15.69
C LYS A 167 -21.87 -16.58 14.42
N GLU A 168 -21.63 -15.51 13.66
CA GLU A 168 -22.31 -15.20 12.40
C GLU A 168 -21.59 -15.79 11.16
N ASP A 169 -20.75 -16.81 11.35
CA ASP A 169 -20.01 -17.54 10.30
C ASP A 169 -19.05 -16.66 9.46
N MET A 170 -18.62 -15.50 9.99
CA MET A 170 -17.61 -14.67 9.34
C MET A 170 -16.22 -15.29 9.49
N ARG A 171 -15.54 -15.52 8.37
CA ARG A 171 -14.18 -16.06 8.33
C ARG A 171 -13.15 -15.04 8.82
N ILE A 172 -12.85 -15.07 10.12
CA ILE A 172 -11.85 -14.19 10.75
C ILE A 172 -10.48 -14.86 10.82
N CYS A 173 -9.49 -14.26 10.17
CA CYS A 173 -8.09 -14.65 10.20
C CYS A 173 -7.34 -13.78 11.21
N SER A 174 -7.14 -14.31 12.43
CA SER A 174 -6.41 -13.60 13.49
C SER A 174 -4.91 -13.87 13.48
N LYS A 175 -4.49 -15.02 12.96
CA LYS A 175 -3.09 -15.33 12.69
C LYS A 175 -2.85 -15.20 11.19
N PHE A 176 -1.64 -14.81 10.82
CA PHE A 176 -1.23 -14.79 9.42
C PHE A 176 -1.37 -16.16 8.73
N ALA A 177 -1.18 -17.24 9.48
CA ALA A 177 -1.38 -18.61 8.99
C ALA A 177 -2.83 -18.93 8.59
N ASP A 178 -3.82 -18.22 9.16
CA ASP A 178 -5.24 -18.42 8.87
C ASP A 178 -5.66 -17.78 7.54
N VAL A 179 -4.88 -16.80 7.05
CA VAL A 179 -5.10 -16.14 5.77
C VAL A 179 -4.91 -17.16 4.63
N PRO A 180 -5.80 -17.21 3.62
CA PRO A 180 -5.65 -18.13 2.49
C PRO A 180 -4.27 -18.02 1.85
N PHE A 181 -3.70 -19.18 1.49
CA PHE A 181 -2.33 -19.25 0.98
C PHE A 181 -2.01 -18.26 -0.17
N PRO A 182 -2.87 -18.10 -1.20
CA PRO A 182 -2.59 -17.13 -2.27
C PRO A 182 -2.52 -15.68 -1.77
N TRP A 183 -3.43 -15.29 -0.88
CA TRP A 183 -3.47 -13.93 -0.31
C TRP A 183 -2.27 -13.67 0.60
N ARG A 184 -1.97 -14.59 1.53
CA ARG A 184 -0.84 -14.42 2.46
C ARG A 184 0.50 -14.42 1.72
N THR A 185 0.66 -15.19 0.64
CA THR A 185 1.88 -15.16 -0.17
C THR A 185 2.08 -13.80 -0.82
N LEU A 186 1.02 -13.19 -1.36
CA LEU A 186 1.08 -11.85 -1.96
C LEU A 186 1.32 -10.75 -0.90
N GLU A 187 0.67 -10.86 0.26
CA GLU A 187 0.88 -9.95 1.39
C GLU A 187 2.32 -10.02 1.89
N TYR A 188 2.84 -11.23 2.15
CA TYR A 188 4.22 -11.41 2.60
C TYR A 188 5.23 -10.90 1.58
N ARG A 189 5.00 -11.15 0.28
CA ARG A 189 5.84 -10.61 -0.81
C ARG A 189 5.83 -9.08 -0.82
N SER A 190 4.69 -8.46 -0.56
CA SER A 190 4.58 -7.01 -0.43
C SER A 190 5.34 -6.47 0.79
N THR A 191 5.29 -7.18 1.92
CA THR A 191 6.08 -6.83 3.12
C THR A 191 7.58 -7.02 2.91
N LEU A 192 8.00 -8.09 2.20
CA LEU A 192 9.39 -8.29 1.80
C LEU A 192 9.89 -7.14 0.92
N LEU A 193 9.08 -6.72 -0.06
CA LEU A 193 9.38 -5.55 -0.87
C LEU A 193 9.51 -4.31 0.02
N TYR A 194 8.48 -3.98 0.80
CA TYR A 194 8.45 -2.78 1.64
C TYR A 194 9.67 -2.69 2.57
N THR A 195 10.02 -3.81 3.21
CA THR A 195 11.13 -3.88 4.16
C THR A 195 12.51 -3.98 3.51
N SER A 196 12.61 -4.14 2.19
CA SER A 196 13.90 -4.33 1.48
C SER A 196 14.82 -3.11 1.55
N VAL A 197 14.27 -1.92 1.76
CA VAL A 197 15.01 -0.65 1.87
C VAL A 197 15.23 -0.20 3.31
N LEU A 198 14.77 -0.99 4.28
CA LEU A 198 14.88 -0.68 5.70
C LEU A 198 16.19 -1.26 6.29
N PRO A 199 16.68 -0.68 7.40
CA PRO A 199 17.78 -1.26 8.17
C PRO A 199 17.49 -2.72 8.56
N SER A 200 18.54 -3.55 8.65
CA SER A 200 18.42 -4.99 8.89
C SER A 200 17.53 -5.34 10.09
N GLU A 201 17.73 -4.65 11.21
CA GLU A 201 16.99 -4.93 12.45
C GLU A 201 15.51 -4.57 12.32
N GLU A 202 15.21 -3.43 11.70
CA GLU A 202 13.84 -3.00 11.42
C GLU A 202 13.13 -3.96 10.45
N ARG A 203 13.82 -4.36 9.39
CA ARG A 203 13.33 -5.37 8.44
C ARG A 203 12.98 -6.68 9.13
N LYS A 204 13.88 -7.23 9.95
CA LYS A 204 13.62 -8.49 10.69
C LYS A 204 12.44 -8.33 11.65
N ARG A 205 12.36 -7.20 12.35
CA ARG A 205 11.25 -6.87 13.27
C ARG A 205 9.91 -6.88 12.54
N LEU A 206 9.79 -6.15 11.44
CA LEU A 206 8.54 -6.05 10.68
C LEU A 206 8.16 -7.37 10.00
N LEU A 207 9.12 -8.14 9.48
CA LEU A 207 8.84 -9.47 8.92
C LEU A 207 8.32 -10.44 9.99
N LYS A 208 8.84 -10.37 11.22
CA LYS A 208 8.33 -11.15 12.35
C LYS A 208 6.93 -10.68 12.76
N LEU A 209 6.68 -9.37 12.71
CA LEU A 209 5.39 -8.76 13.01
C LEU A 209 4.30 -9.20 12.02
N GLU A 210 4.60 -9.18 10.72
CA GLU A 210 3.70 -9.56 9.63
C GLU A 210 3.08 -10.95 9.83
N ILE A 211 3.92 -11.91 10.23
CA ILE A 211 3.54 -13.31 10.42
C ILE A 211 3.01 -13.61 11.83
N SER A 212 3.00 -12.61 12.71
CA SER A 212 2.50 -12.75 14.08
C SER A 212 0.96 -12.71 14.13
N GLY A 213 0.41 -12.90 15.32
CA GLY A 213 -1.02 -12.73 15.55
C GLY A 213 -1.42 -11.27 15.64
N ALA A 214 -2.71 -10.99 15.49
CA ALA A 214 -3.26 -9.65 15.66
C ALA A 214 -2.84 -8.99 16.97
N HIS A 215 -2.51 -7.70 16.91
CA HIS A 215 -2.07 -6.91 18.06
C HIS A 215 -3.23 -6.52 18.95
N TYR A 216 -3.16 -6.88 20.23
CA TYR A 216 -4.06 -6.33 21.23
C TYR A 216 -3.58 -4.94 21.65
N ILE A 217 -4.45 -3.95 21.54
CA ILE A 217 -4.23 -2.57 21.99
C ILE A 217 -5.13 -2.35 23.20
N PRO A 218 -4.58 -2.27 24.42
CA PRO A 218 -5.37 -1.97 25.60
C PRO A 218 -6.11 -0.66 25.39
N SER A 219 -7.37 -0.61 25.79
CA SER A 219 -8.09 0.66 25.84
C SER A 219 -7.45 1.46 26.97
N GLU A 220 -6.81 2.59 26.68
CA GLU A 220 -6.44 3.54 27.73
C GLU A 220 -7.74 4.01 28.42
N HIS A 221 -7.76 3.95 29.75
CA HIS A 221 -8.89 4.38 30.57
C HIS A 221 -9.04 5.90 30.56
#